data_AF-A0A0V0GCV7-F1
#
_entry.id   AF-A0A0V0GCV7-F1
#
_cell.length_a   1.000
_cell.length_b   1.000
_cell.length_c   1.000
_cell.angle_alpha   90.00
_cell.angle_beta   90.00
_cell.angle_gamma   90.00
#
_symmetry.space_group_name_H-M   'P 1'
#
loop_
_entity.id
_entity.type
_entity.pdbx_description
1 polymer ?
#
loop_
_entity_poly.entity_id
_entity_poly.type
_entity_poly.pdbx_seq_one_letter_code
_entity_poly.pdbx_strand_id
1 'polypeptide(L)'
;MYLEVIIITCLYFIRSYYPNLENINITRQDVIGNKEVQISCTEVLTLLCSHLIDIVRESSKSLACYLADLFSRLKLYKVLLHCVLSSVCYPKYNNGHLSNQVLKFNEGFGGSKDRLPRHSESLQKQLIRLLLFLIILEYEVNNHKGEKSDTADIPPETNDLKYINGKAIPQQPLFLTIISRALEIQPQSRHTHSHWTALVACSLPYQGAALTKVVTTALKQICHNIEELSHCYSATASTGFPADYGITQIEALTVLCHFCLLDTSTVFNQTQLTSGGASSSQIFSNLTHLFLSSPPQTEQSKERID
;
A
#
# COMPACT_ATOMS: atom_id res chain seq x y z
N MET A 1 5.53 11.75 -23.36
CA MET A 1 4.27 11.33 -24.01
C MET A 1 3.93 9.87 -23.71
N TYR A 2 4.76 8.88 -24.08
CA TYR A 2 4.44 7.46 -23.80
C TYR A 2 4.28 7.12 -22.32
N LEU A 3 5.22 7.57 -21.48
CA LEU A 3 5.14 7.37 -20.03
C LEU A 3 3.84 7.94 -19.43
N GLU A 4 3.46 9.13 -19.88
CA GLU A 4 2.25 9.83 -19.46
C GLU A 4 0.99 9.04 -19.84
N VAL A 5 0.91 8.57 -21.08
CA VAL A 5 -0.23 7.77 -21.58
C VAL A 5 -0.35 6.46 -20.81
N ILE A 6 0.74 5.77 -20.54
CA ILE A 6 0.74 4.51 -19.77
C ILE A 6 0.21 4.77 -18.36
N ILE A 7 0.77 5.76 -17.67
CA ILE A 7 0.37 6.08 -16.29
C ILE A 7 -1.11 6.46 -16.23
N ILE A 8 -1.55 7.36 -17.12
CA ILE A 8 -2.96 7.78 -17.20
C ILE A 8 -3.86 6.57 -17.40
N THR A 9 -3.56 5.75 -18.40
CA THR A 9 -4.38 4.58 -18.77
C THR A 9 -4.53 3.64 -17.58
N CYS A 10 -3.43 3.28 -16.92
CA CYS A 10 -3.49 2.44 -15.74
C CYS A 10 -4.29 3.10 -14.61
N LEU A 11 -4.10 4.40 -14.35
CA LEU A 11 -4.85 5.11 -13.30
C LEU A 11 -6.35 5.18 -13.58
N TYR A 12 -6.79 5.23 -14.85
CA TYR A 12 -8.21 5.15 -15.20
C TYR A 12 -8.77 3.75 -14.95
N PHE A 13 -8.04 2.71 -15.34
CA PHE A 13 -8.50 1.33 -15.19
C PHE A 13 -8.49 0.85 -13.75
N ILE A 14 -7.49 1.19 -12.93
CA ILE A 14 -7.41 0.78 -11.51
C ILE A 14 -8.66 1.20 -10.73
N ARG A 15 -9.25 2.36 -11.06
CA ARG A 15 -10.44 2.91 -10.40
C ARG A 15 -11.74 2.70 -11.18
N SER A 16 -11.71 1.89 -12.23
CA SER A 16 -12.84 1.72 -13.13
C SER A 16 -13.94 0.88 -12.46
N TYR A 17 -15.19 1.30 -12.61
CA TYR A 17 -16.37 0.53 -12.22
C TYR A 17 -17.43 0.72 -13.29
N TYR A 18 -18.18 -0.32 -13.58
CA TYR A 18 -19.34 -0.20 -14.46
C TYR A 18 -20.51 0.44 -13.71
N PRO A 19 -21.03 1.59 -14.17
CA PRO A 19 -22.27 2.12 -13.63
C PRO A 19 -23.40 1.20 -14.12
N ASN A 20 -24.13 0.57 -13.20
CA ASN A 20 -25.23 -0.34 -13.52
C ASN A 20 -26.44 0.45 -14.08
N LEU A 21 -26.30 0.96 -15.31
CA LEU A 21 -27.29 1.78 -16.01
C LEU A 21 -28.14 0.87 -16.91
N GLU A 22 -29.46 1.02 -16.83
CA GLU A 22 -30.46 0.17 -17.51
C GLU A 22 -30.31 0.08 -19.04
N ASN A 23 -29.61 1.04 -19.64
CA ASN A 23 -29.46 1.16 -21.10
C ASN A 23 -28.21 0.48 -21.67
N ILE A 24 -27.36 -0.14 -20.83
CA ILE A 24 -26.13 -0.79 -21.26
C ILE A 24 -26.17 -2.26 -20.82
N ASN A 25 -26.10 -3.17 -21.79
CA ASN A 25 -26.04 -4.62 -21.53
C ASN A 25 -24.64 -5.01 -21.01
N ILE A 26 -24.36 -4.73 -19.74
CA ILE A 26 -23.11 -5.10 -19.08
C ILE A 26 -23.24 -6.52 -18.54
N THR A 27 -22.44 -7.43 -19.08
CA THR A 27 -22.45 -8.83 -18.67
C THR A 27 -21.57 -9.06 -17.44
N ARG A 28 -21.78 -10.20 -16.77
CA ARG A 28 -20.90 -10.63 -15.67
C ARG A 28 -19.45 -10.83 -16.15
N GLN A 29 -19.25 -11.25 -17.40
CA GLN A 29 -17.92 -11.42 -17.99
C GLN A 29 -17.20 -10.09 -18.14
N ASP A 30 -17.91 -9.02 -18.51
CA ASP A 30 -17.32 -7.68 -18.60
C ASP A 30 -16.81 -7.22 -17.22
N VAL A 31 -17.60 -7.43 -16.17
CA VAL A 31 -17.20 -7.10 -14.79
C VAL A 31 -15.96 -7.89 -14.36
N ILE A 32 -15.89 -9.19 -14.67
CA ILE A 32 -14.72 -10.03 -14.38
C ILE A 32 -13.51 -9.54 -15.18
N GLY A 33 -13.67 -9.26 -16.48
CA GLY A 33 -12.60 -8.72 -17.31
C GLY A 33 -12.05 -7.40 -16.76
N ASN A 34 -12.93 -6.49 -16.32
CA ASN A 34 -12.51 -5.24 -15.71
C ASN A 34 -11.70 -5.44 -14.42
N LYS A 35 -12.08 -6.42 -13.59
CA LYS A 35 -11.36 -6.80 -12.37
C LYS A 35 -9.94 -7.29 -12.66
N GLU A 36 -9.77 -8.11 -13.69
CA GLU A 36 -8.45 -8.58 -14.15
C GLU A 36 -7.61 -7.41 -14.72
N VAL A 37 -8.24 -6.49 -15.44
CA VAL A 37 -7.58 -5.29 -15.97
C VAL A 37 -7.13 -4.36 -14.84
N GLN A 38 -7.90 -4.20 -13.76
CA GLN A 38 -7.49 -3.44 -12.58
C GLN A 38 -6.20 -4.02 -11.95
N ILE A 39 -6.14 -5.34 -11.76
CA ILE A 39 -4.96 -6.04 -11.23
C ILE A 39 -3.78 -5.83 -12.18
N SER A 40 -3.96 -6.12 -13.47
CA SER A 40 -2.91 -5.99 -14.49
C SER A 40 -2.35 -4.57 -14.58
N CYS A 41 -3.21 -3.54 -14.54
CA CYS A 41 -2.79 -2.15 -14.55
C CYS A 41 -1.99 -1.76 -13.30
N THR A 42 -2.34 -2.33 -12.15
CA THR A 42 -1.60 -2.10 -10.90
C THR A 42 -0.21 -2.74 -10.98
N GLU A 43 -0.10 -3.93 -11.55
CA GLU A 43 1.18 -4.61 -11.78
C GLU A 43 2.07 -3.87 -12.78
N VAL A 44 1.50 -3.40 -13.90
CA VAL A 44 2.22 -2.58 -14.89
C VAL A 44 2.74 -1.30 -14.26
N LEU A 45 1.94 -0.59 -13.46
CA LEU A 45 2.44 0.60 -12.74
C LEU A 45 3.52 0.24 -11.73
N THR A 46 3.42 -0.90 -11.07
CA THR A 46 4.42 -1.34 -10.09
C THR A 46 5.76 -1.58 -10.76
N LEU A 47 5.76 -2.33 -11.88
CA LEU A 47 6.95 -2.56 -12.69
C LEU A 47 7.49 -1.24 -13.24
N LEU A 48 6.62 -0.36 -13.73
CA LEU A 48 7.06 0.94 -14.21
C LEU A 48 7.77 1.74 -13.12
N CYS A 49 7.20 1.79 -11.92
CA CYS A 49 7.81 2.49 -10.77
C CYS A 49 9.14 1.85 -10.36
N SER A 50 9.26 0.51 -10.39
CA SER A 50 10.52 -0.16 -10.06
C SER A 50 11.64 0.21 -11.03
N HIS A 51 11.39 0.17 -12.34
CA HIS A 51 12.38 0.57 -13.34
C HIS A 51 12.70 2.07 -13.25
N LEU A 52 11.71 2.92 -12.95
CA LEU A 52 11.95 4.35 -12.75
C LEU A 52 12.83 4.64 -11.52
N ILE A 53 12.71 3.86 -10.45
CA ILE A 53 13.61 4.00 -9.28
C ILE A 53 15.05 3.78 -9.70
N ASP A 54 15.33 2.70 -10.43
CA ASP A 54 16.68 2.36 -10.87
C ASP A 54 17.24 3.44 -11.79
N ILE A 55 16.43 3.93 -12.73
CA ILE A 55 16.82 5.04 -13.63
C ILE A 55 17.09 6.32 -12.83
N VAL A 56 16.23 6.67 -11.88
CA VAL A 56 16.35 7.93 -11.12
C VAL A 56 17.63 7.96 -10.30
N ARG A 57 18.01 6.83 -9.69
CA ARG A 57 19.24 6.69 -8.88
C ARG A 57 20.53 7.00 -9.64
N GLU A 58 20.54 6.77 -10.94
CA GLU A 58 21.70 7.01 -11.81
C GLU A 58 21.55 8.30 -12.65
N SER A 59 20.45 9.04 -12.44
CA SER A 59 20.09 10.15 -13.32
C SER A 59 20.47 11.53 -12.78
N SER A 60 20.38 12.52 -13.67
CA SER A 60 20.56 13.93 -13.31
C SER A 60 19.32 14.53 -12.64
N LYS A 61 19.53 15.60 -11.86
CA LYS A 61 18.47 16.42 -11.27
C LYS A 61 17.38 16.85 -12.27
N SER A 62 17.71 17.04 -13.55
CA SER A 62 16.71 17.41 -14.57
C SER A 62 15.67 16.31 -14.79
N LEU A 63 16.06 15.03 -14.77
CA LEU A 63 15.10 13.92 -14.90
C LEU A 63 14.19 13.84 -13.67
N ALA A 64 14.77 13.96 -12.47
CA ALA A 64 14.00 13.99 -11.24
C ALA A 64 12.96 15.13 -11.21
N CYS A 65 13.36 16.34 -11.61
CA CYS A 65 12.45 17.47 -11.75
C CYS A 65 11.33 17.20 -12.78
N TYR A 66 11.67 16.61 -13.93
CA TYR A 66 10.70 16.23 -14.95
C TYR A 66 9.67 15.21 -14.43
N LEU A 67 10.13 14.16 -13.74
CA LEU A 67 9.24 13.14 -13.18
C LEU A 67 8.36 13.72 -12.07
N ALA A 68 8.89 14.60 -11.22
CA ALA A 68 8.10 15.30 -10.21
C ALA A 68 6.96 16.13 -10.83
N ASP A 69 7.25 16.91 -11.89
CA ASP A 69 6.22 17.65 -12.63
C ASP A 69 5.20 16.69 -13.26
N LEU A 70 5.67 15.66 -13.95
CA LEU A 70 4.81 14.67 -14.59
C LEU A 70 3.85 14.03 -13.58
N PHE A 71 4.35 13.51 -12.46
CA PHE A 71 3.52 12.85 -11.44
C PHE A 71 2.53 13.80 -10.77
N SER A 72 2.93 15.07 -10.58
CA SER A 72 2.05 16.12 -10.07
C SER A 72 0.89 16.41 -11.03
N ARG A 73 1.18 16.62 -12.33
CA ARG A 73 0.17 16.83 -13.37
C ARG A 73 -0.79 15.66 -13.50
N LEU A 74 -0.25 14.44 -13.41
CA LEU A 74 -1.02 13.20 -13.46
C LEU A 74 -1.78 12.89 -12.16
N LYS A 75 -1.51 13.62 -11.08
CA LYS A 75 -2.07 13.38 -9.74
C LYS A 75 -1.81 11.95 -9.26
N LEU A 76 -0.69 11.36 -9.65
CA LEU A 76 -0.36 9.95 -9.45
C LEU A 76 -0.54 9.52 -7.98
N TYR A 77 0.16 10.20 -7.07
CA TYR A 77 0.14 9.89 -5.64
C TYR A 77 -1.26 10.09 -5.02
N LYS A 78 -1.95 11.16 -5.41
CA LYS A 78 -3.31 11.45 -4.93
C LYS A 78 -4.29 10.35 -5.33
N VAL A 79 -4.32 9.99 -6.61
CA VAL A 79 -5.26 8.98 -7.13
C VAL A 79 -4.99 7.64 -6.46
N LEU A 80 -3.72 7.22 -6.36
CA LEU A 80 -3.39 5.93 -5.76
C LEU A 80 -3.64 5.88 -4.26
N LEU A 81 -3.36 6.95 -3.50
CA LEU A 81 -3.74 7.00 -2.09
C LEU A 81 -5.25 6.87 -1.87
N HIS A 82 -6.07 7.47 -2.73
CA HIS A 82 -7.52 7.30 -2.66
C HIS A 82 -7.98 5.89 -3.07
N CYS A 83 -7.31 5.24 -4.03
CA CYS A 83 -7.58 3.84 -4.36
C CYS A 83 -7.26 2.92 -3.18
N VAL A 84 -6.11 3.14 -2.54
CA VAL A 84 -5.69 2.41 -1.34
C VAL A 84 -6.66 2.65 -0.18
N LEU A 85 -7.05 3.91 0.09
CA LEU A 85 -8.06 4.24 1.09
C LEU A 85 -9.39 3.52 0.83
N SER A 86 -9.84 3.50 -0.43
CA SER A 86 -11.06 2.80 -0.81
C SER A 86 -10.98 1.30 -0.54
N SER A 87 -9.80 0.69 -0.70
CA SER A 87 -9.60 -0.75 -0.44
C SER A 87 -9.68 -1.13 1.04
N VAL A 88 -9.43 -0.20 1.96
CA VAL A 88 -9.50 -0.42 3.42
C VAL A 88 -10.80 0.09 4.04
N CYS A 89 -11.61 0.80 3.27
CA CYS A 89 -12.90 1.31 3.70
C CYS A 89 -14.00 0.32 3.33
N TYR A 90 -14.42 -0.50 4.29
CA TYR A 90 -15.48 -1.49 4.09
C TYR A 90 -16.86 -0.79 4.10
N PRO A 91 -17.56 -0.71 2.96
CA PRO A 91 -18.83 0.01 2.89
C PRO A 91 -19.89 -0.72 3.71
N LYS A 92 -20.53 0.01 4.63
CA LYS A 92 -21.81 -0.43 5.19
C LYS A 92 -22.87 -0.24 4.11
N TYR A 93 -23.29 -1.32 3.47
CA TYR A 93 -24.25 -1.37 2.36
C TYR A 93 -25.67 -0.84 2.64
N ASN A 94 -25.86 -0.11 3.74
CA ASN A 94 -27.15 0.30 4.29
C ASN A 94 -27.74 1.56 3.63
N ASN A 95 -26.96 2.30 2.84
CA ASN A 95 -27.44 3.54 2.24
C ASN A 95 -27.76 3.32 0.74
N GLY A 96 -28.92 3.77 0.27
CA GLY A 96 -29.38 3.64 -1.12
C GLY A 96 -28.63 4.51 -2.14
N HIS A 97 -27.43 4.99 -1.81
CA HIS A 97 -26.64 5.87 -2.66
C HIS A 97 -26.14 5.14 -3.92
N LEU A 98 -26.05 5.85 -5.05
CA LEU A 98 -25.60 5.30 -6.33
C LEU A 98 -24.27 4.56 -6.22
N SER A 99 -23.31 5.11 -5.47
CA SER A 99 -22.01 4.46 -5.22
C SER A 99 -22.14 3.05 -4.64
N ASN A 100 -23.11 2.83 -3.74
CA ASN A 100 -23.33 1.53 -3.13
C ASN A 100 -23.98 0.56 -4.12
N GLN A 101 -24.83 1.04 -5.03
CA GLN A 101 -25.40 0.23 -6.10
C GLN A 101 -24.33 -0.20 -7.12
N VAL A 102 -23.45 0.73 -7.50
CA VAL A 102 -22.30 0.46 -8.37
C VAL A 102 -21.37 -0.57 -7.73
N LEU A 103 -21.01 -0.38 -6.46
CA LEU A 103 -20.16 -1.35 -5.73
C LEU A 103 -20.84 -2.73 -5.62
N LYS A 104 -22.13 -2.78 -5.25
CA LYS A 104 -22.89 -4.05 -5.20
C LYS A 104 -22.90 -4.78 -6.54
N PHE A 105 -23.07 -4.06 -7.65
CA PHE A 105 -23.06 -4.63 -8.99
C PHE A 105 -21.69 -5.20 -9.39
N ASN A 106 -20.62 -4.43 -9.14
CA ASN A 106 -19.28 -4.81 -9.59
C ASN A 106 -18.63 -5.85 -8.66
N GLU A 107 -18.74 -5.71 -7.34
CA GLU A 107 -18.10 -6.61 -6.39
C GLU A 107 -18.94 -7.87 -6.11
N GLY A 108 -20.27 -7.80 -6.30
CA GLY A 108 -21.22 -8.89 -6.13
C GLY A 108 -21.75 -9.04 -4.70
N PHE A 109 -22.89 -9.71 -4.55
CA PHE A 109 -23.41 -10.18 -3.26
C PHE A 109 -22.60 -11.41 -2.81
N GLY A 110 -21.44 -11.25 -2.17
CA GLY A 110 -20.61 -12.44 -1.95
C GLY A 110 -19.47 -12.39 -0.93
N GLY A 111 -19.36 -11.35 -0.10
CA GLY A 111 -18.44 -11.41 1.04
C GLY A 111 -19.05 -12.26 2.16
N SER A 112 -18.33 -13.26 2.67
CA SER A 112 -18.64 -13.70 4.04
C SER A 112 -18.44 -12.48 4.96
N LYS A 113 -19.15 -12.41 6.10
CA LYS A 113 -18.92 -11.31 7.06
C LYS A 113 -17.45 -11.27 7.53
N ASP A 114 -16.74 -12.38 7.38
CA ASP A 114 -15.44 -12.64 7.96
C ASP A 114 -14.26 -12.46 6.98
N ARG A 115 -14.49 -12.29 5.67
CA ARG A 115 -13.39 -12.12 4.70
C ARG A 115 -13.77 -11.27 3.48
N LEU A 116 -12.81 -10.48 3.02
CA LEU A 116 -12.86 -9.74 1.75
C LEU A 116 -13.18 -10.65 0.56
N PRO A 117 -13.90 -10.16 -0.47
CA PRO A 117 -13.96 -10.84 -1.76
C PRO A 117 -12.55 -11.08 -2.31
N ARG A 118 -12.33 -12.24 -2.94
CA ARG A 118 -10.99 -12.64 -3.45
C ARG A 118 -10.34 -11.60 -4.36
N HIS A 119 -11.13 -10.97 -5.23
CA HIS A 119 -10.65 -9.91 -6.10
C HIS A 119 -10.22 -8.66 -5.31
N SER A 120 -11.04 -8.18 -4.38
CA SER A 120 -10.72 -7.01 -3.54
C SER A 120 -9.47 -7.26 -2.68
N GLU A 121 -9.30 -8.48 -2.15
CA GLU A 121 -8.08 -8.90 -1.44
C GLU A 121 -6.85 -8.89 -2.35
N SER A 122 -6.96 -9.44 -3.57
CA SER A 122 -5.88 -9.45 -4.56
C SER A 122 -5.49 -8.03 -5.01
N LEU A 123 -6.48 -7.19 -5.34
CA LEU A 123 -6.27 -5.80 -5.73
C LEU A 123 -5.64 -5.01 -4.59
N GLN A 124 -6.10 -5.19 -3.34
CA GLN A 124 -5.50 -4.54 -2.18
C GLN A 124 -4.02 -4.92 -2.03
N LYS A 125 -3.66 -6.21 -2.15
CA LYS A 125 -2.27 -6.65 -2.12
C LYS A 125 -1.42 -5.96 -3.19
N GLN A 126 -1.92 -5.88 -4.42
CA GLN A 126 -1.21 -5.21 -5.51
C GLN A 126 -1.08 -3.71 -5.30
N LEU A 127 -2.13 -3.06 -4.77
CA LEU A 127 -2.09 -1.64 -4.42
C LEU A 127 -1.08 -1.34 -3.31
N ILE A 128 -0.97 -2.20 -2.29
CA ILE A 128 0.04 -2.09 -1.22
C ILE A 128 1.44 -2.18 -1.82
N ARG A 129 1.68 -3.15 -2.71
CA ARG A 129 2.96 -3.30 -3.43
C ARG A 129 3.28 -2.04 -4.23
N LEU A 130 2.34 -1.57 -5.05
CA LEU A 130 2.51 -0.32 -5.82
C LEU A 130 2.81 0.87 -4.91
N LEU A 131 2.10 1.00 -3.77
CA LEU A 131 2.31 2.08 -2.82
C LEU A 131 3.73 2.07 -2.23
N LEU A 132 4.29 0.89 -1.93
CA LEU A 132 5.69 0.78 -1.50
C LEU A 132 6.64 1.36 -2.55
N PHE A 133 6.50 0.93 -3.80
CA PHE A 133 7.35 1.42 -4.90
C PHE A 133 7.15 2.92 -5.14
N LEU A 134 5.95 3.47 -4.96
CA LEU A 134 5.75 4.92 -5.03
C LEU A 134 6.45 5.68 -3.90
N ILE A 135 6.43 5.17 -2.67
CA ILE A 135 7.13 5.81 -1.54
C ILE A 135 8.64 5.85 -1.82
N ILE A 136 9.20 4.75 -2.33
CA ILE A 136 10.62 4.68 -2.71
C ILE A 136 10.92 5.64 -3.87
N LEU A 137 10.11 5.62 -4.93
CA LEU A 137 10.29 6.48 -6.10
C LEU A 137 10.19 7.97 -5.74
N GLU A 138 9.20 8.35 -4.92
CA GLU A 138 9.03 9.71 -4.46
C GLU A 138 10.24 10.18 -3.63
N TYR A 139 10.77 9.31 -2.76
CA TYR A 139 11.99 9.58 -2.01
C TYR A 139 13.18 9.84 -2.95
N GLU A 140 13.43 8.94 -3.91
CA GLU A 140 14.57 9.07 -4.84
C GLU A 140 14.46 10.34 -5.69
N VAL A 141 13.26 10.64 -6.20
CA VAL A 141 13.01 11.87 -6.97
C VAL A 141 13.25 13.13 -6.13
N ASN A 142 12.77 13.16 -4.89
CA ASN A 142 12.96 14.31 -4.00
C ASN A 142 14.42 14.48 -3.56
N ASN A 143 15.13 13.38 -3.33
CA ASN A 143 16.55 13.39 -2.96
C ASN A 143 17.40 14.05 -4.06
N HIS A 144 17.15 13.71 -5.33
CA HIS A 144 17.86 14.29 -6.48
C HIS A 144 17.44 15.73 -6.79
N LYS A 145 16.20 16.13 -6.44
CA LYS A 145 15.74 17.53 -6.59
C LYS A 145 16.47 18.47 -5.62
N GLY A 146 16.88 17.96 -4.45
CA GLY A 146 17.53 18.74 -3.41
C GLY A 146 16.58 19.71 -2.69
N GLU A 147 15.27 19.56 -2.89
CA GLU A 147 14.28 20.29 -2.10
C GLU A 147 14.12 19.57 -0.76
N LYS A 148 14.61 20.19 0.31
CA LYS A 148 14.18 19.82 1.66
C LYS A 148 12.69 20.11 1.72
N SER A 149 11.89 19.11 2.08
CA SER A 149 10.46 19.29 2.27
C SER A 149 10.25 20.38 3.32
N ASP A 150 9.93 21.60 2.89
CA ASP A 150 9.55 22.67 3.80
C ASP A 150 8.37 22.16 4.62
N THR A 151 8.53 22.20 5.93
CA THR A 151 7.48 21.93 6.90
C THR A 151 6.43 23.02 6.79
N ALA A 152 5.61 22.96 5.75
CA ALA A 152 4.41 23.76 5.66
C ALA A 152 3.48 23.31 6.80
N ASP A 153 3.36 24.19 7.80
CA ASP A 153 2.48 24.04 8.95
C ASP A 153 1.11 23.55 8.50
N ILE A 154 0.62 22.51 9.16
CA ILE A 154 -0.71 21.94 8.92
C ILE A 154 -1.72 22.96 9.47
N PRO A 155 -2.62 23.53 8.65
CA PRO A 155 -3.74 24.30 9.18
C PRO A 155 -4.55 23.41 10.13
N PRO A 156 -5.00 23.91 11.30
CA PRO A 156 -5.54 23.11 12.39
C PRO A 156 -6.84 22.34 12.07
N GLU A 157 -7.45 22.53 10.89
CA GLU A 157 -8.70 21.91 10.47
C GLU A 157 -8.59 21.16 9.13
N THR A 158 -7.55 20.34 8.96
CA THR A 158 -7.43 19.50 7.76
C THR A 158 -8.18 18.19 7.95
N ASN A 159 -9.24 18.00 7.17
CA ASN A 159 -9.93 16.71 7.05
C ASN A 159 -8.92 15.62 6.66
N ASP A 160 -8.72 14.63 7.53
CA ASP A 160 -7.72 13.57 7.39
C ASP A 160 -7.87 12.73 6.12
N LEU A 161 -9.04 12.80 5.46
CA LEU A 161 -9.32 12.10 4.20
C LEU A 161 -8.94 12.92 2.95
N LYS A 162 -8.49 14.17 3.09
CA LYS A 162 -8.09 15.02 1.96
C LYS A 162 -6.60 14.91 1.68
N TYR A 163 -6.26 14.70 0.41
CA TYR A 163 -4.87 14.81 -0.06
C TYR A 163 -4.38 16.27 -0.03
N ILE A 164 -3.19 16.49 0.53
CA ILE A 164 -2.55 17.81 0.62
C ILE A 164 -1.48 17.91 -0.48
N ASN A 165 -1.61 18.85 -1.40
CA ASN A 165 -0.60 19.04 -2.45
C ASN A 165 0.73 19.52 -1.87
N GLY A 166 1.84 19.05 -2.44
CA GLY A 166 3.20 19.44 -2.03
C GLY A 166 3.78 18.69 -0.83
N LYS A 167 3.00 17.83 -0.16
CA LYS A 167 3.52 16.92 0.89
C LYS A 167 3.81 15.55 0.30
N ALA A 168 4.91 14.94 0.72
CA ALA A 168 5.26 13.57 0.36
C ALA A 168 4.23 12.58 0.92
N ILE A 169 4.07 11.40 0.30
CA ILE A 169 3.18 10.32 0.73
C ILE A 169 3.30 10.03 2.24
N PRO A 170 4.51 9.76 2.79
CA PRO A 170 4.72 9.61 4.24
C PRO A 170 4.13 10.72 5.11
N GLN A 171 4.16 11.96 4.62
CA GLN A 171 3.75 13.16 5.35
C GLN A 171 2.24 13.45 5.23
N GLN A 172 1.51 12.68 4.43
CA GLN A 172 0.06 12.86 4.24
C GLN A 172 -0.72 12.38 5.49
N PRO A 173 -1.63 13.19 6.06
CA PRO A 173 -2.61 12.70 7.04
C PRO A 173 -3.46 11.55 6.50
N LEU A 174 -3.75 11.59 5.19
CA LEU A 174 -4.42 10.52 4.47
C LEU A 174 -3.68 9.19 4.56
N PHE A 175 -2.34 9.20 4.46
CA PHE A 175 -1.53 7.99 4.59
C PHE A 175 -1.59 7.42 6.02
N LEU A 176 -1.50 8.27 7.05
CA LEU A 176 -1.66 7.85 8.44
C LEU A 176 -3.05 7.23 8.70
N THR A 177 -4.09 7.82 8.11
CA THR A 177 -5.46 7.29 8.20
C THR A 177 -5.57 5.93 7.53
N ILE A 178 -4.95 5.75 6.37
CA ILE A 178 -4.90 4.45 5.68
C ILE A 178 -4.23 3.41 6.58
N ILE A 179 -3.05 3.69 7.14
CA ILE A 179 -2.32 2.76 8.02
C ILE A 179 -3.16 2.41 9.26
N SER A 180 -3.78 3.40 9.90
CA SER A 180 -4.64 3.17 11.07
C SER A 180 -5.84 2.28 10.74
N ARG A 181 -6.54 2.53 9.62
CA ARG A 181 -7.71 1.74 9.20
C ARG A 181 -7.35 0.36 8.69
N ALA A 182 -6.21 0.24 8.02
CA ALA A 182 -5.71 -1.01 7.48
C ALA A 182 -5.33 -2.03 8.56
N LEU A 183 -4.75 -1.54 9.66
CA LEU A 183 -4.30 -2.36 10.78
C LEU A 183 -5.35 -2.49 11.89
N GLU A 184 -6.49 -1.79 11.79
CA GLU A 184 -7.61 -1.92 12.72
C GLU A 184 -8.18 -3.34 12.65
N ILE A 185 -8.37 -3.98 13.81
CA ILE A 185 -8.97 -5.32 13.88
C ILE A 185 -10.42 -5.26 13.41
N GLN A 186 -10.63 -5.77 12.21
CA GLN A 186 -11.96 -6.06 11.67
C GLN A 186 -11.94 -7.50 11.14
N PRO A 187 -13.06 -8.25 11.19
CA PRO A 187 -13.09 -9.63 10.70
C PRO A 187 -12.49 -9.77 9.29
N GLN A 188 -12.80 -8.81 8.41
CA GLN A 188 -12.39 -8.81 7.00
C GLN A 188 -10.93 -8.34 6.74
N SER A 189 -10.27 -7.69 7.71
CA SER A 189 -8.93 -7.09 7.52
C SER A 189 -7.80 -7.94 8.09
N ARG A 190 -8.04 -8.79 9.09
CA ARG A 190 -7.00 -9.49 9.88
C ARG A 190 -5.97 -10.23 9.03
N HIS A 191 -6.41 -10.93 7.99
CA HIS A 191 -5.55 -11.70 7.09
C HIS A 191 -4.65 -10.82 6.20
N THR A 192 -4.98 -9.55 6.07
CA THR A 192 -4.24 -8.58 5.25
C THR A 192 -3.18 -7.82 6.05
N HIS A 193 -3.23 -7.86 7.39
CA HIS A 193 -2.33 -7.11 8.26
C HIS A 193 -0.85 -7.39 7.99
N SER A 194 -0.49 -8.63 7.62
CA SER A 194 0.89 -8.98 7.24
C SER A 194 1.43 -8.13 6.09
N HIS A 195 0.60 -7.83 5.09
CA HIS A 195 0.98 -7.00 3.95
C HIS A 195 1.17 -5.53 4.37
N TRP A 196 0.33 -5.04 5.29
CA TRP A 196 0.39 -3.67 5.80
C TRP A 196 1.58 -3.45 6.73
N THR A 197 1.86 -4.40 7.64
CA THR A 197 3.05 -4.33 8.49
C THR A 197 4.32 -4.44 7.66
N ALA A 198 4.33 -5.30 6.63
CA ALA A 198 5.45 -5.40 5.70
C ALA A 198 5.65 -4.10 4.89
N LEU A 199 4.58 -3.42 4.46
CA LEU A 199 4.67 -2.10 3.82
C LEU A 199 5.35 -1.07 4.74
N VAL A 200 4.90 -0.96 5.99
CA VAL A 200 5.47 -0.01 6.96
C VAL A 200 6.94 -0.34 7.19
N ALA A 201 7.27 -1.61 7.44
CA ALA A 201 8.64 -2.06 7.62
C ALA A 201 9.53 -1.74 6.41
N CYS A 202 9.16 -2.18 5.20
CA CYS A 202 9.99 -1.99 4.00
C CYS A 202 10.15 -0.52 3.59
N SER A 203 9.21 0.34 3.99
CA SER A 203 9.26 1.76 3.65
C SER A 203 10.02 2.62 4.67
N LEU A 204 10.45 2.07 5.82
CA LEU A 204 11.11 2.79 6.92
C LEU A 204 12.24 3.75 6.48
N PRO A 205 13.21 3.34 5.63
CA PRO A 205 14.31 4.21 5.21
C PRO A 205 13.85 5.44 4.41
N TYR A 206 12.65 5.38 3.84
CA TYR A 206 12.12 6.35 2.89
C TYR A 206 11.09 7.30 3.52
N GLN A 207 10.80 7.16 4.82
CA GLN A 207 9.77 7.96 5.52
C GLN A 207 10.23 9.38 5.89
N GLY A 208 11.54 9.64 5.95
CA GLY A 208 12.10 10.96 6.28
C GLY A 208 11.49 11.58 7.54
N ALA A 209 11.07 12.85 7.44
CA ALA A 209 10.49 13.60 8.57
C ALA A 209 9.15 13.03 9.11
N ALA A 210 8.49 12.13 8.37
CA ALA A 210 7.25 11.50 8.82
C ALA A 210 7.48 10.21 9.62
N LEU A 211 8.72 9.70 9.68
CA LEU A 211 9.07 8.42 10.30
C LEU A 211 8.42 8.26 11.69
N THR A 212 8.62 9.22 12.59
CA THR A 212 8.08 9.16 13.95
C THR A 212 6.56 9.03 13.96
N LYS A 213 5.85 9.81 13.12
CA LYS A 213 4.38 9.78 13.07
C LYS A 213 3.88 8.44 12.52
N VAL A 214 4.42 8.00 11.39
CA VAL A 214 4.03 6.75 10.73
C VAL A 214 4.28 5.54 11.65
N VAL A 215 5.48 5.46 12.22
CA VAL A 215 5.86 4.34 13.10
C VAL A 215 5.04 4.36 14.39
N THR A 216 4.82 5.51 15.02
CA THR A 216 3.99 5.59 16.24
C THR A 216 2.56 5.18 15.96
N THR A 217 1.98 5.59 14.82
CA THR A 217 0.63 5.17 14.41
C THR A 217 0.56 3.66 14.19
N ALA A 218 1.53 3.08 13.48
CA ALA A 218 1.57 1.64 13.23
C ALA A 218 1.79 0.85 14.53
N LEU A 219 2.75 1.24 15.36
CA LEU A 219 3.04 0.60 16.65
C LEU A 219 1.83 0.63 17.59
N LYS A 220 1.15 1.77 17.70
CA LYS A 220 -0.07 1.88 18.52
C LYS A 220 -1.10 0.83 18.10
N GLN A 221 -1.31 0.67 16.79
CA GLN A 221 -2.28 -0.29 16.28
C GLN A 221 -1.80 -1.74 16.46
N ILE A 222 -0.52 -2.03 16.21
CA ILE A 222 0.06 -3.37 16.43
C ILE A 222 -0.04 -3.77 17.91
N CYS A 223 0.29 -2.88 18.84
CA CYS A 223 0.16 -3.15 20.28
C CYS A 223 -1.29 -3.42 20.69
N HIS A 224 -2.23 -2.59 20.24
CA HIS A 224 -3.66 -2.83 20.47
C HIS A 224 -4.10 -4.18 19.88
N ASN A 225 -3.59 -4.54 18.70
CA ASN A 225 -3.91 -5.82 18.08
C ASN A 225 -3.42 -7.03 18.87
N ILE A 226 -2.24 -6.93 19.47
CA ILE A 226 -1.67 -7.97 20.34
C ILE A 226 -2.48 -8.08 21.65
N GLU A 227 -2.91 -6.96 22.21
CA GLU A 227 -3.77 -6.92 23.40
C GLU A 227 -5.12 -7.61 23.14
N GLU A 228 -5.81 -7.27 22.05
CA GLU A 228 -7.05 -7.94 21.63
C GLU A 228 -6.85 -9.45 21.39
N LEU A 229 -5.73 -9.83 20.77
CA LEU A 229 -5.38 -11.24 20.57
C LEU A 229 -5.22 -11.97 21.91
N SER A 230 -4.64 -11.33 22.93
CA SER A 230 -4.44 -11.93 24.26
C SER A 230 -5.76 -12.23 24.98
N HIS A 231 -6.75 -11.36 24.85
CA HIS A 231 -8.10 -11.59 25.36
C HIS A 231 -8.76 -12.79 24.69
N CYS A 232 -8.54 -12.94 23.39
CA CYS A 232 -9.09 -14.04 22.59
C CYS A 232 -8.47 -15.40 22.94
N TYR A 233 -7.22 -15.45 23.44
CA TYR A 233 -6.64 -16.69 23.97
C TYR A 233 -7.12 -17.03 25.39
N SER A 234 -7.53 -16.01 26.15
CA SER A 234 -8.00 -16.18 27.53
C SER A 234 -9.46 -16.67 27.59
N ALA A 235 -10.27 -16.24 26.64
CA ALA A 235 -11.60 -16.78 26.41
C ALA A 235 -11.48 -18.04 25.52
N THR A 236 -12.06 -19.17 25.90
CA THR A 236 -12.07 -20.44 25.14
C THR A 236 -12.88 -20.39 23.83
N ALA A 237 -12.89 -19.25 23.13
CA ALA A 237 -13.59 -19.03 21.87
C ALA A 237 -12.67 -19.37 20.68
N SER A 238 -13.22 -19.99 19.64
CA SER A 238 -12.50 -20.15 18.37
C SER A 238 -12.28 -18.77 17.75
N THR A 239 -11.03 -18.34 17.68
CA THR A 239 -10.70 -16.98 17.27
C THR A 239 -10.55 -16.97 15.75
N GLY A 240 -11.27 -16.07 15.07
CA GLY A 240 -11.18 -15.92 13.60
C GLY A 240 -9.88 -15.24 13.14
N PHE A 241 -8.75 -15.56 13.75
CA PHE A 241 -7.43 -15.05 13.38
C PHE A 241 -6.67 -16.08 12.54
N PRO A 242 -5.80 -15.64 11.62
CA PRO A 242 -4.78 -16.50 11.04
C PRO A 242 -3.92 -17.18 12.11
N ALA A 243 -3.49 -18.42 11.87
CA ALA A 243 -2.72 -19.21 12.84
C ALA A 243 -1.37 -18.56 13.21
N ASP A 244 -0.80 -17.79 12.29
CA ASP A 244 0.47 -17.07 12.38
C ASP A 244 0.31 -15.59 12.77
N TYR A 245 -0.91 -15.14 13.09
CA TYR A 245 -1.21 -13.73 13.31
C TYR A 245 -0.37 -13.11 14.44
N GLY A 246 -0.29 -13.79 15.59
CA GLY A 246 0.51 -13.32 16.73
C GLY A 246 1.99 -13.17 16.40
N ILE A 247 2.56 -14.15 15.69
CA ILE A 247 3.95 -14.13 15.23
C ILE A 247 4.17 -12.93 14.30
N THR A 248 3.28 -12.73 13.33
CA THR A 248 3.34 -11.62 12.38
C THR A 248 3.33 -10.26 13.08
N GLN A 249 2.48 -10.07 14.10
CA GLN A 249 2.41 -8.81 14.84
C GLN A 249 3.69 -8.56 15.67
N ILE A 250 4.23 -9.60 16.32
CA ILE A 250 5.45 -9.50 17.11
C ILE A 250 6.66 -9.25 16.21
N GLU A 251 6.75 -9.91 15.06
CA GLU A 251 7.80 -9.66 14.07
C GLU A 251 7.78 -8.21 13.60
N ALA A 252 6.60 -7.69 13.23
CA ALA A 252 6.44 -6.30 12.84
C ALA A 252 6.88 -5.33 13.95
N LEU A 253 6.40 -5.55 15.19
CA LEU A 253 6.81 -4.78 16.36
C LEU A 253 8.35 -4.79 16.52
N THR A 254 8.96 -5.96 16.39
CA THR A 254 10.41 -6.14 16.51
C THR A 254 11.17 -5.35 15.44
N VAL A 255 10.77 -5.45 14.17
CA VAL A 255 11.42 -4.75 13.06
C VAL A 255 11.31 -3.24 13.21
N LEU A 256 10.13 -2.72 13.56
CA LEU A 256 9.90 -1.28 13.75
C LEU A 256 10.74 -0.73 14.92
N CYS A 257 10.71 -1.41 16.07
CA CYS A 257 11.50 -1.02 17.23
C CYS A 257 13.00 -1.11 16.98
N HIS A 258 13.46 -2.17 16.30
CA HIS A 258 14.87 -2.34 15.96
C HIS A 258 15.38 -1.19 15.10
N PHE A 259 14.67 -0.85 14.02
CA PHE A 259 15.09 0.25 13.15
C PHE A 259 15.12 1.61 13.89
N CYS A 260 14.06 1.91 14.66
CA CYS A 260 13.93 3.20 15.33
C CYS A 260 14.88 3.37 16.52
N LEU A 261 15.19 2.30 17.27
CA LEU A 261 16.03 2.38 18.47
C LEU A 261 17.50 2.06 18.19
N LEU A 262 17.79 1.11 17.30
CA LEU A 262 19.12 0.57 17.08
C LEU A 262 19.74 1.08 15.76
N ASP A 263 19.03 1.04 14.63
CA ASP A 263 19.64 1.51 13.37
C ASP A 263 19.76 3.04 13.33
N THR A 264 18.77 3.78 13.85
CA THR A 264 18.82 5.26 13.88
C THR A 264 19.99 5.78 14.72
N SER A 265 20.38 5.05 15.78
CA SER A 265 21.55 5.40 16.59
C SER A 265 22.87 5.08 15.87
N THR A 266 22.91 4.06 14.99
CA THR A 266 24.08 3.82 14.13
C THR A 266 24.22 4.87 13.01
N VAL A 267 23.13 5.36 12.42
CA VAL A 267 23.19 6.44 11.41
C VAL A 267 23.66 7.75 12.04
N PHE A 268 23.24 8.05 13.27
CA PHE A 268 23.74 9.22 14.02
C PHE A 268 25.25 9.12 14.32
N ASN A 269 25.75 7.91 14.57
CA ASN A 269 27.19 7.66 14.76
C ASN A 269 27.99 7.56 13.43
N GLN A 270 27.35 7.18 12.32
CA GLN A 270 27.99 7.08 10.99
C GLN A 270 28.17 8.42 10.29
N THR A 271 27.60 9.51 10.78
CA THR A 271 28.02 10.86 10.38
C THR A 271 29.50 11.17 10.69
N GLN A 272 30.24 10.23 11.31
CA GLN A 272 31.70 10.31 11.45
C GLN A 272 32.52 9.21 10.76
N LEU A 273 32.00 8.04 10.36
CA LEU A 273 32.82 6.99 9.74
C LEU A 273 32.04 6.11 8.76
N THR A 274 32.63 5.90 7.58
CA THR A 274 32.17 5.06 6.48
C THR A 274 32.10 3.56 6.83
N SER A 275 31.06 2.89 6.28
CA SER A 275 30.92 1.45 6.03
C SER A 275 30.32 0.53 7.13
N GLY A 276 29.34 -0.28 6.71
CA GLY A 276 29.14 -1.66 7.16
C GLY A 276 28.06 -1.92 8.21
N GLY A 277 26.88 -2.40 7.78
CA GLY A 277 25.85 -3.01 8.65
C GLY A 277 25.08 -4.10 7.90
N ALA A 278 25.55 -5.35 7.99
CA ALA A 278 25.12 -6.47 7.15
C ALA A 278 23.94 -7.30 7.69
N SER A 279 23.46 -7.06 8.92
CA SER A 279 22.41 -7.89 9.55
C SER A 279 20.99 -7.37 9.32
N SER A 280 20.78 -6.05 9.36
CA SER A 280 19.47 -5.43 9.10
C SER A 280 19.11 -5.48 7.63
N SER A 281 20.11 -5.30 6.75
CA SER A 281 19.98 -5.45 5.30
C SER A 281 19.47 -6.84 4.89
N GLN A 282 19.73 -7.90 5.65
CA GLN A 282 19.17 -9.24 5.40
C GLN A 282 17.68 -9.35 5.73
N ILE A 283 17.21 -8.74 6.84
CA ILE A 283 15.78 -8.72 7.21
C ILE A 283 15.00 -7.88 6.19
N PHE A 284 15.51 -6.71 5.82
CA PHE A 284 14.93 -5.89 4.75
C PHE A 284 14.96 -6.58 3.39
N SER A 285 16.05 -7.30 3.06
CA SER A 285 16.13 -8.12 1.84
C SER A 285 15.09 -9.24 1.82
N ASN A 286 14.86 -9.92 2.95
CA ASN A 286 13.87 -10.99 3.05
C ASN A 286 12.43 -10.47 2.93
N LEU A 287 12.13 -9.32 3.54
CA LEU A 287 10.80 -8.70 3.45
C LEU A 287 10.54 -8.09 2.06
N THR A 288 11.55 -7.55 1.40
CA THR A 288 11.43 -7.07 0.02
C THR A 288 11.18 -8.22 -0.96
N HIS A 289 11.72 -9.42 -0.74
CA HIS A 289 11.39 -10.60 -1.54
C HIS A 289 9.89 -10.96 -1.49
N LEU A 290 9.19 -10.74 -0.36
CA LEU A 290 7.73 -10.93 -0.27
C LEU A 290 6.96 -10.00 -1.22
N PHE A 291 7.50 -8.80 -1.49
CA PHE A 291 6.94 -7.85 -2.44
C PHE A 291 7.50 -8.01 -3.86
N LEU A 292 8.68 -8.58 -4.06
CA LEU A 292 9.32 -8.71 -5.38
C LEU A 292 8.94 -10.00 -6.11
N SER A 293 8.45 -11.02 -5.40
CA SER A 293 8.00 -12.28 -6.00
C SER A 293 6.94 -12.02 -7.08
N SER A 294 7.24 -12.38 -8.33
CA SER A 294 6.25 -12.45 -9.41
C SER A 294 5.21 -13.53 -9.10
N PRO A 295 3.96 -13.41 -9.60
CA PRO A 295 2.98 -14.49 -9.47
C PRO A 295 3.56 -15.78 -10.07
N PRO A 296 3.28 -16.96 -9.48
CA PRO A 296 3.72 -18.22 -10.05
C PRO A 296 3.16 -18.34 -11.47
N GLN A 297 4.04 -18.58 -12.44
CA GLN A 297 3.61 -18.95 -13.77
C GLN A 297 2.73 -20.19 -13.63
N THR A 298 1.53 -20.12 -14.19
CA THR A 298 0.60 -21.23 -14.26
C THR A 298 1.33 -22.38 -14.98
N GLU A 299 1.70 -23.42 -14.24
CA GLU A 299 2.18 -24.66 -14.86
C GLU A 299 1.08 -25.16 -15.80
N GLN A 300 1.35 -25.04 -17.09
CA GLN A 300 0.57 -25.70 -18.13
C GLN A 300 0.60 -27.20 -17.82
N SER A 301 -0.51 -27.72 -17.33
CA SER A 301 -0.75 -29.14 -17.19
C SER A 301 -0.89 -29.74 -18.60
N LYS A 302 0.24 -30.09 -19.21
CA LYS A 302 0.30 -30.97 -20.39
C LYS A 302 0.29 -32.42 -19.92
N GLU A 303 -0.73 -33.12 -20.40
CA GLU A 303 -0.81 -34.56 -20.70
C GLU A 303 -0.68 -35.58 -19.56
N ARG A 304 -1.73 -36.38 -19.39
CA ARG A 304 -1.71 -37.73 -19.98
C ARG A 304 -3.14 -38.22 -20.27
N ILE A 305 -3.42 -38.41 -21.56
CA ILE A 305 -4.45 -39.32 -22.05
C ILE A 305 -3.82 -40.71 -21.93
N ASP A 306 -4.42 -41.56 -21.12
CA ASP A 306 -4.48 -43.01 -21.30
C ASP A 306 -5.91 -43.44 -20.92
#